data_AF-A0A661IF47-F1
#
_entry.id   AF-A0A661IF47-F1
#
_cell.length_a   1.000
_cell.length_b   1.000
_cell.length_c   1.000
_cell.angle_alpha   90.00
_cell.angle_beta   90.00
_cell.angle_gamma   90.00
#
_symmetry.space_group_name_H-M   'P 1'
#
loop_
_entity.id
_entity.type
_entity.pdbx_description
1 polymer ?
#
loop_
_entity_poly.entity_id
_entity_poly.type
_entity_poly.pdbx_seq_one_letter_code
_entity_poly.pdbx_strand_id
1 'polypeptide(L)' 'MKSCFLFIRVGDEVVHCRYPQWGVGKVIEEWRGNLPGGRSFVKVAFEDGKVRIFDNDFRSSACCYWAGVRKLKKGD' A
#
# COMPACT_ATOMS: atom_id res chain seq x y z
N MET A 1 -4.18 -3.61 20.25
CA MET A 1 -3.61 -4.27 19.06
C MET A 1 -4.03 -3.48 17.83
N LYS A 2 -3.13 -2.76 17.16
CA LYS A 2 -3.43 -2.09 15.89
C LYS A 2 -3.39 -3.17 14.81
N SER A 3 -4.55 -3.47 14.21
CA SER A 3 -4.73 -4.59 13.28
C SER A 3 -3.64 -4.63 12.20
N CYS A 4 -2.83 -5.69 12.20
CA CYS A 4 -1.71 -5.90 11.27
C CYS A 4 -2.11 -5.93 9.79
N PHE A 5 -3.41 -5.99 9.48
CA PHE A 5 -3.95 -6.09 8.12
C PHE A 5 -3.94 -4.77 7.33
N LEU A 6 -3.69 -3.63 7.97
CA LEU A 6 -3.69 -2.32 7.31
C LEU A 6 -2.34 -1.93 6.70
N PHE A 7 -1.26 -2.53 7.19
CA PHE A 7 0.09 -2.21 6.74
C PHE A 7 0.46 -3.13 5.58
N ILE A 8 0.59 -2.56 4.38
CA ILE A 8 1.04 -3.31 3.21
C ILE A 8 2.57 -3.36 3.17
N ARG A 9 3.13 -4.50 2.74
CA ARG A 9 4.57 -4.76 2.69
C ARG A 9 4.95 -5.36 1.34
N VAL A 10 6.25 -5.39 1.03
CA VAL A 10 6.76 -6.06 -0.17
C VAL A 10 6.20 -7.47 -0.30
N GLY A 11 5.70 -7.79 -1.50
CA GLY A 11 5.07 -9.07 -1.81
C GLY A 11 3.55 -9.11 -1.62
N ASP A 12 2.96 -8.16 -0.91
CA ASP A 12 1.51 -8.07 -0.80
C ASP A 12 0.87 -7.70 -2.13
N GLU A 13 -0.31 -8.29 -2.39
CA GLU A 13 -1.17 -7.92 -3.51
C GLU A 13 -2.26 -6.97 -3.02
N VAL A 14 -2.54 -5.95 -3.83
CA VAL A 14 -3.47 -4.87 -3.49
C VAL A 14 -4.34 -4.50 -4.69
N VAL A 15 -5.46 -3.86 -4.42
CA VAL A 15 -6.30 -3.19 -5.43
C VAL A 15 -6.59 -1.76 -5.01
N HIS A 16 -6.91 -0.90 -5.97
CA HIS A 16 -7.34 0.47 -5.68
C HIS A 16 -8.84 0.63 -5.91
N CYS A 17 -9.62 0.83 -4.84
CA CYS A 17 -11.09 0.84 -4.94
C CYS A 17 -11.66 1.98 -5.78
N ARG A 18 -10.96 3.12 -5.88
CA ARG A 18 -11.37 4.25 -6.74
C ARG A 18 -10.88 4.14 -8.18
N TYR A 19 -9.93 3.24 -8.45
CA TYR A 19 -9.32 3.06 -9.77
C TYR A 19 -9.24 1.57 -10.11
N PRO A 20 -10.39 0.89 -10.23
CA PRO A 20 -10.43 -0.55 -10.50
C PRO A 20 -9.73 -0.93 -11.81
N GLN A 21 -9.66 -0.01 -12.78
CA GLN A 21 -8.96 -0.20 -14.05
C GLN A 21 -7.44 -0.35 -13.93
N TRP A 22 -6.85 -0.10 -12.75
CA TRP A 22 -5.42 -0.39 -12.52
C TRP A 22 -5.15 -1.87 -12.34
N GLY A 23 -6.18 -2.68 -12.09
CA GLY A 23 -6.05 -4.12 -11.82
C GLY A 23 -5.38 -4.41 -10.47
N VAL A 24 -4.87 -5.63 -10.33
CA VAL A 24 -4.10 -6.05 -9.16
C VAL A 24 -2.73 -5.38 -9.18
N GLY A 25 -2.31 -4.88 -8.03
CA GLY A 25 -1.00 -4.31 -7.80
C GLY A 25 -0.17 -5.18 -6.87
N LYS A 26 1.11 -5.35 -7.17
CA LYS A 26 2.08 -6.00 -6.28
C LYS A 26 2.99 -4.97 -5.65
N VAL A 27 3.10 -4.99 -4.32
CA VAL A 27 4.07 -4.15 -3.60
C VAL A 27 5.48 -4.67 -3.89
N ILE A 28 6.31 -3.85 -4.50
CA ILE A 28 7.65 -4.22 -4.96
C ILE A 28 8.76 -3.61 -4.09
N GLU A 29 8.51 -2.48 -3.45
CA GLU A 29 9.47 -1.83 -2.55
C GLU A 29 8.74 -1.19 -1.36
N GLU A 30 9.44 -1.09 -0.23
CA GLU A 30 8.98 -0.45 1.01
C GLU A 30 10.11 0.43 1.57
N TRP A 31 9.78 1.69 1.88
CA TRP A 31 10.67 2.62 2.57
C TRP A 31 10.12 2.95 3.95
N ARG A 32 10.98 2.89 4.97
CA ARG A 32 10.66 3.29 6.34
C ARG A 32 11.74 4.20 6.90
N GLY A 33 11.34 5.40 7.30
CA GLY A 33 12.21 6.27 8.11
C GLY A 33 12.29 5.75 9.54
N ASN A 34 13.51 5.47 10.03
CA ASN A 34 13.74 4.95 11.38
C ASN A 34 13.88 6.04 12.46
N LEU A 35 13.75 7.31 12.07
CA LEU A 35 13.83 8.45 12.98
C LEU A 35 12.44 8.84 13.52
N PRO A 36 12.36 9.51 14.68
CA PRO A 36 11.11 10.12 15.15
C PRO A 36 10.53 11.06 14.08
N GLY A 37 9.27 10.83 13.70
CA GLY A 37 8.62 11.55 12.58
C GLY A 37 8.91 10.96 11.19
N GLY A 38 9.64 9.85 11.11
CA GLY A 38 9.89 9.13 9.88
C GLY A 38 8.59 8.73 9.16
N ARG A 39 8.57 8.98 7.85
CA ARG A 39 7.47 8.58 6.95
C ARG A 39 7.67 7.14 6.49
N SER A 40 6.58 6.47 6.12
CA SER A 40 6.62 5.17 5.47
C SER A 40 5.97 5.27 4.10
N PHE A 41 6.54 4.60 3.12
CA PHE A 41 6.05 4.60 1.75
C PHE A 41 6.18 3.21 1.15
N VAL A 42 5.35 2.91 0.16
CA VAL A 42 5.41 1.68 -0.62
C VAL A 42 5.29 1.98 -2.10
N LYS A 43 5.96 1.18 -2.91
CA LYS A 43 5.92 1.22 -4.37
C LYS A 43 5.15 0.01 -4.87
N VAL A 44 4.15 0.25 -5.71
CA VAL A 44 3.24 -0.78 -6.21
C VAL A 44 3.29 -0.79 -7.73
N ALA A 45 3.56 -1.95 -8.31
CA ALA A 45 3.44 -2.19 -9.74
C ALA A 45 2.04 -2.76 -10.03
N PHE A 46 1.24 -2.04 -10.80
CA PHE A 46 -0.12 -2.43 -11.18
C PHE A 46 -0.16 -3.12 -12.55
N GLU A 47 -1.18 -3.94 -12.77
CA GLU A 47 -1.43 -4.64 -14.05
C GLU A 47 -1.63 -3.68 -15.23
N ASP A 48 -1.99 -2.41 -14.98
CA ASP A 48 -2.01 -1.37 -16.02
C ASP A 48 -0.62 -0.94 -16.52
N GLY A 49 0.44 -1.62 -16.07
CA GLY A 49 1.82 -1.40 -16.46
C GLY A 49 2.48 -0.20 -15.76
N LYS A 50 1.77 0.50 -14.88
CA LYS A 50 2.29 1.68 -14.18
C LYS A 50 2.68 1.37 -12.75
N VAL A 51 3.75 2.02 -12.31
CA VAL A 51 4.22 1.97 -10.93
C VAL A 51 3.81 3.23 -10.20
N ARG A 52 3.28 3.08 -8.98
CA ARG A 52 2.80 4.19 -8.14
C ARG A 52 3.35 4.07 -6.73
N ILE A 53 3.57 5.20 -6.07
CA ILE A 53 4.06 5.28 -4.70
C ILE A 53 2.93 5.77 -3.80
N PHE A 54 2.75 5.13 -2.66
CA PHE A 54 1.76 5.54 -1.66
C PHE A 54 2.41 5.75 -0.30
N ASP A 55 1.86 6.70 0.45
CA ASP A 55 2.15 6.87 1.87
C ASP A 55 1.58 5.67 2.64
N ASN A 56 2.40 4.99 3.43
CA ASN A 56 2.03 3.81 4.21
C ASN A 56 2.00 4.12 5.73
N ASP A 57 2.02 5.40 6.11
CA ASP A 57 1.86 5.82 7.50
C ASP A 57 0.38 6.05 7.82
N PHE A 58 -0.19 5.19 8.67
CA PHE A 58 -1.61 5.29 9.07
C PHE A 58 -1.96 6.59 9.81
N ARG A 59 -0.96 7.31 10.35
CA ARG A 59 -1.14 8.62 10.97
C ARG A 59 -1.28 9.74 9.94
N SER A 60 -0.86 9.49 8.70
CA SER A 60 -0.99 10.43 7.59
C SER A 60 -2.41 10.43 7.05
N SER A 61 -2.97 11.62 6.80
CA SER A 61 -4.25 11.78 6.10
C SER A 61 -4.19 11.28 4.65
N ALA A 62 -2.97 11.17 4.09
CA ALA A 62 -2.72 10.66 2.75
C ALA A 62 -2.38 9.15 2.71
N CYS A 63 -2.50 8.43 3.84
CA CYS A 63 -2.21 6.99 3.90
C CYS A 63 -2.93 6.24 2.78
N CYS A 64 -2.25 5.25 2.21
CA CYS A 64 -2.73 4.38 1.13
C CYS A 64 -4.11 3.80 1.43
N TYR A 65 -4.37 3.47 2.70
CA TYR A 65 -5.68 3.01 3.14
C TYR A 65 -6.79 4.06 2.91
N TRP A 66 -6.55 5.32 3.26
CA TRP A 66 -7.51 6.41 3.05
C TRP A 66 -7.60 6.81 1.57
N ALA A 67 -6.51 6.65 0.82
CA ALA A 67 -6.47 6.88 -0.63
C ALA A 67 -7.30 5.85 -1.42
N GLY A 68 -7.48 4.64 -0.87
CA GLY A 68 -8.31 3.59 -1.47
C GLY A 68 -7.57 2.28 -1.79
N VAL A 69 -6.32 2.14 -1.37
CA VAL A 69 -5.55 0.90 -1.51
C VAL A 69 -6.04 -0.14 -0.49
N ARG A 70 -6.33 -1.36 -0.94
CA ARG A 70 -6.80 -2.48 -0.11
C ARG A 70 -5.96 -3.71 -0.38
N LYS A 71 -5.48 -4.36 0.68
CA LYS A 71 -4.78 -5.64 0.61
C LYS A 71 -5.75 -6.76 0.22
N LEU A 72 -5.40 -7.56 -0.78
CA LEU A 72 -6.10 -8.80 -1.07
C LEU A 72 -5.71 -9.84 -0.01
N LYS A 73 -6.69 -10.51 0.59
CA LYS A 73 -6.40 -11.67 1.42
C LYS A 73 -5.98 -12.80 0.47
N LYS A 74 -4.84 -13.45 0.73
CA LYS A 74 -4.63 -14.78 0.16
C LYS A 74 -5.73 -15.67 0.71
N GLY A 75 -6.45 -16.37 -0.18
CA GLY A 75 -7.44 -17.37 0.23
C GLY A 75 -6.78 -18.38 1.17
N ASP A 76 -7.52 -18.77 2.21
CA ASP A 76 -7.13 -19.79 3.18
C ASP A 76 -6.95 -21.16 2.52
#